data_AF-A0A849ZNQ1-F1
#
_entry.id   AF-A0A849ZNQ1-F1
#
_cell.length_a   1.000
_cell.length_b   1.000
_cell.length_c   1.000
_cell.angle_alpha   90.00
_cell.angle_beta   90.00
_cell.angle_gamma   90.00
#
_symmetry.space_group_name_H-M   'P 1'
#
loop_
_entity.id
_entity.type
_entity.pdbx_description
1 polymer ?
#
loop_
_entity_poly.entity_id
_entity_poly.type
_entity_poly.pdbx_seq_one_letter_code
_entity_poly.pdbx_strand_id
1 'polypeptide(L)'
;MRELGEAPQALAQAGEPRFGSFRGGLPRMDFGAIPKGKLWQLLHKKRWAYGAIADENVFVGAAIVSLGYAASALFFVLDRKAKTMLVDRSLLGPGSAVTFTDEGSGLRGAKFEIGRTRMLIGDEGVTIDVAGDPPSYALFRARSTGAAPIAAVVPIEGGFANATEKRLFGGGGEVVAAGKRFVLDDASYAVDHTHGYLSRHTSWRWALGMGRASSGERVAFNLVEGFVGEAECGVWIDDELFGLGEGIFEYDAEKPESAWRIRSKCGAVDLRFSPSALHREEKDLVVIRSHFVQPAGDFEGTIDLGQRRVTFSGIPGVTEHQDVLW
;
A
#
# COMPACT_ATOMS: atom_id res chain seq x y z
N MET A 1 -22.71 -4.58 -2.46
CA MET A 1 -21.55 -4.01 -1.72
C MET A 1 -21.52 -4.60 -0.33
N ARG A 2 -20.34 -4.71 0.28
CA ARG A 2 -20.19 -5.25 1.64
C ARG A 2 -20.31 -4.12 2.66
N GLU A 3 -20.98 -4.39 3.78
CA GLU A 3 -21.06 -3.45 4.89
C GLU A 3 -19.71 -3.36 5.64
N LEU A 4 -19.34 -2.14 6.01
CA LEU A 4 -18.18 -1.84 6.83
C LEU A 4 -18.68 -1.48 8.23
N GLY A 5 -18.12 -2.13 9.26
CA GLY A 5 -18.41 -1.77 10.66
C GLY A 5 -17.76 -0.45 11.06
N GLU A 6 -18.05 0.03 12.27
CA GLU A 6 -17.30 1.15 12.85
C GLU A 6 -15.95 0.67 13.39
N ALA A 7 -14.91 1.48 13.21
CA ALA A 7 -13.58 1.17 13.74
C ALA A 7 -13.64 0.99 15.27
N PRO A 8 -13.02 -0.08 15.81
CA PRO A 8 -13.09 -0.35 17.24
C PRO A 8 -12.26 0.68 18.03
N GLN A 9 -12.65 0.98 19.28
CA GLN A 9 -11.88 1.91 20.13
C GLN A 9 -10.54 1.32 20.61
N ALA A 10 -10.40 -0.01 20.57
CA ALA A 10 -9.17 -0.73 20.89
C ALA A 10 -8.97 -1.89 19.90
N LEU A 11 -7.72 -2.15 19.51
CA LEU A 11 -7.39 -3.21 18.56
C LEU A 11 -7.63 -4.62 19.14
N ALA A 12 -7.51 -4.74 20.46
CA ALA A 12 -7.79 -5.96 21.21
C ALA A 12 -8.53 -5.64 22.52
N GLN A 13 -9.38 -6.56 22.97
CA GLN A 13 -10.06 -6.49 24.27
C GLN A 13 -9.87 -7.79 25.02
N ALA A 14 -9.46 -7.71 26.29
CA ALA A 14 -9.17 -8.88 27.13
C ALA A 14 -8.17 -9.88 26.51
N GLY A 15 -7.23 -9.38 25.68
CA GLY A 15 -6.23 -10.21 24.99
C GLY A 15 -6.69 -10.78 23.64
N GLU A 16 -7.92 -10.52 23.22
CA GLU A 16 -8.47 -10.99 21.95
C GLU A 16 -8.55 -9.85 20.92
N PRO A 17 -7.99 -10.03 19.70
CA PRO A 17 -8.13 -9.06 18.63
C PRO A 17 -9.59 -8.80 18.24
N ARG A 18 -9.92 -7.54 17.93
CA ARG A 18 -11.22 -7.13 17.42
C ARG A 18 -11.29 -7.32 15.91
N PHE A 19 -11.55 -8.55 15.46
CA PHE A 19 -11.61 -8.86 14.04
C PHE A 19 -12.79 -8.17 13.33
N GLY A 20 -12.57 -7.76 12.10
CA GLY A 20 -13.58 -7.15 11.26
C GLY A 20 -12.99 -6.28 10.15
N SER A 21 -13.89 -5.62 9.45
CA SER A 21 -13.60 -4.65 8.41
C SER A 21 -14.39 -3.38 8.70
N PHE A 22 -13.71 -2.25 8.61
CA PHE A 22 -14.15 -1.04 9.27
C PHE A 22 -14.06 0.17 8.34
N ARG A 23 -15.04 1.06 8.51
CA ARG A 23 -15.00 2.45 8.07
C ARG A 23 -14.42 3.26 9.22
N GLY A 24 -13.40 4.06 8.93
CA GLY A 24 -12.73 4.90 9.92
C GLY A 24 -11.35 4.37 10.29
N GLY A 25 -10.58 5.24 10.95
CA GLY A 25 -9.23 4.91 11.35
C GLY A 25 -9.20 3.97 12.57
N LEU A 26 -8.26 3.01 12.56
CA LEU A 26 -7.99 2.16 13.71
C LEU A 26 -7.46 2.99 14.89
N PRO A 27 -7.53 2.50 16.14
CA PRO A 27 -6.74 3.02 17.24
C PRO A 27 -5.27 2.66 17.00
N ARG A 28 -4.39 2.91 17.97
CA ARG A 28 -2.99 2.46 17.86
C ARG A 28 -2.95 0.99 17.46
N MET A 29 -2.19 0.66 16.42
CA MET A 29 -2.07 -0.71 15.92
C MET A 29 -1.16 -1.52 16.85
N ASP A 30 -1.64 -1.77 18.06
CA ASP A 30 -0.96 -2.54 19.09
C ASP A 30 -1.92 -3.59 19.65
N PHE A 31 -1.56 -4.87 19.50
CA PHE A 31 -2.33 -5.99 20.04
C PHE A 31 -2.09 -6.22 21.54
N GLY A 32 -1.21 -5.43 22.17
CA GLY A 32 -0.85 -5.58 23.57
C GLY A 32 -0.10 -6.88 23.85
N ALA A 33 -0.35 -7.47 25.02
CA ALA A 33 0.24 -8.75 25.38
C ALA A 33 -0.44 -9.90 24.62
N ILE A 34 0.34 -10.62 23.80
CA ILE A 34 -0.14 -11.80 23.07
C ILE A 34 0.40 -13.10 23.71
N PRO A 35 -0.31 -14.24 23.59
CA PRO A 35 0.08 -15.51 24.22
C PRO A 35 1.20 -16.24 23.45
N LYS A 36 2.28 -15.52 23.10
CA LYS A 36 3.42 -16.03 22.32
C LYS A 36 4.75 -15.49 22.89
N GLY A 37 5.77 -16.34 22.94
CA GLY A 37 7.10 -15.98 23.46
C GLY A 37 7.83 -14.94 22.61
N LYS A 38 8.81 -14.25 23.19
CA LYS A 38 9.56 -13.15 22.54
C LYS A 38 10.24 -13.55 21.23
N LEU A 39 10.80 -14.77 21.16
CA LEU A 39 11.43 -15.27 19.94
C LEU A 39 10.41 -15.47 18.81
N TRP A 40 9.23 -16.03 19.14
CA TRP A 40 8.14 -16.15 18.18
C TRP A 40 7.70 -14.77 17.70
N GLN A 41 7.54 -13.81 18.61
CA GLN A 41 7.20 -12.44 18.25
C GLN A 41 8.25 -11.80 17.34
N LEU A 42 9.55 -12.00 17.59
CA LEU A 42 10.61 -11.47 16.73
C LEU A 42 10.51 -11.99 15.29
N LEU A 43 10.17 -13.27 15.11
CA LEU A 43 10.10 -13.92 13.80
C LEU A 43 8.78 -13.64 13.06
N HIS A 44 7.68 -13.47 13.79
CA HIS A 44 6.34 -13.32 13.22
C HIS A 44 5.87 -11.86 13.14
N LYS A 45 6.39 -10.96 13.98
CA LYS A 45 6.04 -9.54 13.93
C LYS A 45 6.56 -8.92 12.64
N LYS A 46 5.65 -8.32 11.89
CA LYS A 46 5.93 -7.54 10.69
C LYS A 46 5.15 -6.24 10.76
N ARG A 47 5.75 -5.19 10.21
CA ARG A 47 5.12 -3.88 10.15
C ARG A 47 5.60 -3.17 8.91
N TRP A 48 4.72 -2.52 8.17
CA TRP A 48 5.11 -1.70 7.04
C TRP A 48 4.24 -0.47 6.87
N ALA A 49 4.79 0.51 6.16
CA ALA A 49 4.07 1.61 5.57
C ALA A 49 4.39 1.65 4.08
N TYR A 50 3.37 1.73 3.25
CA TYR A 50 3.50 2.01 1.82
C TYR A 50 2.88 3.37 1.54
N GLY A 51 3.54 4.16 0.69
CA GLY A 51 3.05 5.45 0.21
C GLY A 51 3.08 5.49 -1.30
N ALA A 52 2.00 5.94 -1.92
CA ALA A 52 1.92 6.16 -3.35
C ALA A 52 1.44 7.58 -3.67
N ILE A 53 2.21 8.30 -4.50
CA ILE A 53 1.83 9.61 -5.01
C ILE A 53 1.55 9.47 -6.51
N ALA A 54 0.48 10.07 -6.97
CA ALA A 54 0.07 9.96 -8.36
C ALA A 54 -0.51 11.26 -8.91
N ASP A 55 0.03 11.73 -10.02
CA ASP A 55 -0.58 12.74 -10.89
C ASP A 55 -0.53 12.26 -12.36
N GLU A 56 -0.90 13.12 -13.32
CA GLU A 56 -0.86 12.82 -14.76
C GLU A 56 0.53 12.54 -15.34
N ASN A 57 1.61 12.96 -14.68
CA ASN A 57 2.98 12.95 -15.19
C ASN A 57 3.87 11.92 -14.50
N VAL A 58 3.67 11.69 -13.21
CA VAL A 58 4.53 10.87 -12.36
C VAL A 58 3.72 9.97 -11.44
N PHE A 59 4.22 8.75 -11.25
CA PHE A 59 3.78 7.87 -10.18
C PHE A 59 4.99 7.52 -9.31
N VAL A 60 4.84 7.68 -8.00
CA VAL A 60 5.86 7.34 -7.01
C VAL A 60 5.32 6.25 -6.11
N GLY A 61 6.06 5.16 -5.96
CA GLY A 61 5.78 4.13 -4.97
C GLY A 61 6.93 4.01 -3.98
N ALA A 62 6.62 3.92 -2.70
CA ALA A 62 7.62 3.74 -1.65
C ALA A 62 7.10 2.84 -0.54
N ALA A 63 7.96 1.98 0.00
CA ALA A 63 7.64 1.16 1.16
C ALA A 63 8.75 1.22 2.21
N ILE A 64 8.37 1.16 3.48
CA ILE A 64 9.26 0.97 4.63
C ILE A 64 8.74 -0.23 5.41
N VAL A 65 9.58 -1.25 5.60
CA VAL A 65 9.21 -2.53 6.19
C VAL A 65 10.14 -2.86 7.35
N SER A 66 9.55 -3.23 8.50
CA SER A 66 10.25 -3.86 9.62
C SER A 66 9.99 -5.36 9.64
N LEU A 67 11.09 -6.11 9.63
CA LEU A 67 11.11 -7.57 9.71
C LEU A 67 11.33 -8.07 11.14
N GLY A 68 11.45 -7.15 12.12
CA GLY A 68 11.88 -7.42 13.48
C GLY A 68 13.39 -7.28 13.65
N TYR A 69 14.17 -8.12 12.97
CA TYR A 69 15.65 -8.12 13.04
C TYR A 69 16.32 -7.31 11.92
N ALA A 70 15.61 -7.06 10.83
CA ALA A 70 16.06 -6.30 9.69
C ALA A 70 14.99 -5.27 9.30
N ALA A 71 15.40 -4.29 8.50
CA ALA A 71 14.54 -3.32 7.87
C ALA A 71 14.78 -3.33 6.37
N SER A 72 13.73 -3.10 5.60
CA SER A 72 13.80 -2.90 4.15
C SER A 72 13.11 -1.60 3.80
N ALA A 73 13.63 -0.88 2.82
CA ALA A 73 12.92 0.22 2.20
C ALA A 73 13.04 0.12 0.68
N LEU A 74 11.98 0.44 -0.03
CA LEU A 74 11.97 0.53 -1.49
C LEU A 74 11.38 1.85 -1.93
N PHE A 75 11.86 2.37 -3.05
CA PHE A 75 11.38 3.59 -3.67
C PHE A 75 11.58 3.53 -5.17
N PHE A 76 10.55 3.91 -5.91
CA PHE A 76 10.65 4.09 -7.34
C PHE A 76 9.85 5.29 -7.83
N VAL A 77 10.26 5.80 -8.98
CA VAL A 77 9.62 6.91 -9.69
C VAL A 77 9.41 6.53 -11.14
N LEU A 78 8.15 6.47 -11.55
CA LEU A 78 7.72 6.22 -12.93
C LEU A 78 7.41 7.54 -13.61
N ASP A 79 8.08 7.82 -14.73
CA ASP A 79 7.63 8.82 -15.70
C ASP A 79 6.49 8.22 -16.50
N ARG A 80 5.26 8.68 -16.26
CA ARG A 80 4.06 8.11 -16.88
C ARG A 80 3.97 8.40 -18.38
N LYS A 81 4.44 9.58 -18.80
CA LYS A 81 4.42 9.99 -20.20
C LYS A 81 5.41 9.18 -21.02
N ALA A 82 6.61 8.98 -20.48
CA ALA A 82 7.64 8.17 -21.12
C ALA A 82 7.45 6.67 -20.91
N LYS A 83 6.60 6.27 -19.95
CA LYS A 83 6.41 4.87 -19.50
C LYS A 83 7.72 4.21 -19.08
N THR A 84 8.55 4.95 -18.34
CA THR A 84 9.88 4.47 -17.92
C THR A 84 10.14 4.70 -16.44
N MET A 85 10.77 3.71 -15.81
CA MET A 85 11.24 3.83 -14.44
C MET A 85 12.49 4.73 -14.38
N LEU A 86 12.36 5.91 -13.78
CA LEU A 86 13.47 6.84 -13.61
C LEU A 86 14.38 6.44 -12.45
N VAL A 87 13.77 5.92 -11.38
CA VAL A 87 14.44 5.47 -10.18
C VAL A 87 13.78 4.18 -9.73
N ASP A 88 14.60 3.20 -9.38
CA ASP A 88 14.19 1.97 -8.70
C ASP A 88 15.29 1.61 -7.71
N ARG A 89 14.99 1.68 -6.41
CA ARG A 89 15.95 1.45 -5.33
C ARG A 89 15.32 0.60 -4.25
N SER A 90 16.08 -0.40 -3.82
CA SER A 90 15.79 -1.19 -2.64
C SER A 90 16.99 -1.18 -1.70
N LEU A 91 16.71 -1.03 -0.42
CA LEU A 91 17.69 -0.85 0.64
C LEU A 91 17.39 -1.82 1.76
N LEU A 92 18.43 -2.51 2.22
CA LEU A 92 18.37 -3.35 3.41
C LEU A 92 19.19 -2.70 4.52
N GLY A 93 18.67 -2.75 5.73
CA GLY A 93 19.31 -2.21 6.92
C GLY A 93 19.05 -3.07 8.15
N PRO A 94 19.77 -2.81 9.25
CA PRO A 94 19.45 -3.40 10.54
C PRO A 94 18.04 -2.99 10.99
N GLY A 95 17.42 -3.76 11.89
CA GLY A 95 16.11 -3.40 12.45
C GLY A 95 16.07 -2.02 13.13
N SER A 96 17.21 -1.49 13.57
CA SER A 96 17.33 -0.13 14.12
C SER A 96 17.22 0.99 13.08
N ALA A 97 17.29 0.67 11.78
CA ALA A 97 17.16 1.64 10.71
C ALA A 97 15.71 2.11 10.50
N VAL A 98 14.72 1.45 11.13
CA VAL A 98 13.30 1.77 10.97
C VAL A 98 12.65 2.14 12.29
N THR A 99 11.80 3.17 12.26
CA THR A 99 10.94 3.59 13.37
C THR A 99 9.52 3.85 12.84
N PHE A 100 8.52 3.65 13.70
CA PHE A 100 7.12 3.89 13.37
C PHE A 100 6.49 4.81 14.40
N THR A 101 5.73 5.79 13.91
CA THR A 101 4.84 6.64 14.70
C THR A 101 3.41 6.15 14.49
N ASP A 102 2.68 5.98 15.59
CA ASP A 102 1.30 5.49 15.56
C ASP A 102 0.56 5.94 16.80
N GLU A 103 -0.11 7.07 16.67
CA GLU A 103 -0.87 7.71 17.75
C GLU A 103 -2.32 7.22 17.82
N GLY A 104 -2.75 6.37 16.87
CA GLY A 104 -4.13 5.93 16.75
C GLY A 104 -5.05 7.00 16.15
N SER A 105 -6.02 6.59 15.34
CA SER A 105 -7.00 7.41 14.59
C SER A 105 -6.49 8.82 14.20
N GLY A 106 -5.22 8.91 13.77
CA GLY A 106 -4.43 10.13 13.59
C GLY A 106 -2.93 9.80 13.51
N LEU A 107 -2.15 10.77 13.01
CA LEU A 107 -0.69 10.80 12.78
C LEU A 107 -0.01 9.43 12.81
N ARG A 108 -0.07 8.72 11.69
CA ARG A 108 0.77 7.54 11.44
C ARG A 108 1.90 7.84 10.50
N GLY A 109 3.02 7.16 10.72
CA GLY A 109 4.14 7.21 9.82
C GLY A 109 5.20 6.15 10.07
N ALA A 110 6.06 5.97 9.09
CA ALA A 110 7.28 5.18 9.17
C ALA A 110 8.45 6.01 8.71
N LYS A 111 9.58 5.83 9.37
CA LYS A 111 10.84 6.48 9.03
C LYS A 111 11.91 5.43 8.86
N PHE A 112 12.68 5.54 7.78
CA PHE A 112 13.83 4.68 7.49
C PHE A 112 15.07 5.53 7.25
N GLU A 113 16.17 5.21 7.94
CA GLU A 113 17.45 5.92 7.78
C GLU A 113 18.63 4.95 7.75
N ILE A 114 19.43 5.05 6.68
CA ILE A 114 20.71 4.35 6.56
C ILE A 114 21.70 5.21 5.79
N GLY A 115 22.86 5.48 6.40
CA GLY A 115 23.88 6.35 5.82
C GLY A 115 23.33 7.74 5.50
N ARG A 116 23.28 8.09 4.21
CA ARG A 116 22.74 9.36 3.71
C ARG A 116 21.30 9.27 3.21
N THR A 117 20.72 8.08 3.19
CA THR A 117 19.35 7.88 2.72
C THR A 117 18.37 8.07 3.86
N ARG A 118 17.32 8.87 3.63
CA ARG A 118 16.25 9.13 4.59
C ARG A 118 14.91 9.02 3.88
N MET A 119 13.99 8.26 4.47
CA MET A 119 12.63 8.11 3.97
C MET A 119 11.65 8.28 5.10
N LEU A 120 10.59 9.05 4.86
CA LEU A 120 9.44 9.22 5.73
C LEU A 120 8.19 9.04 4.89
N ILE A 121 7.27 8.20 5.37
CA ILE A 121 5.96 7.93 4.77
C ILE A 121 4.93 8.04 5.88
N GLY A 122 3.89 8.84 5.73
CA GLY A 122 2.84 8.94 6.74
C GLY A 122 1.70 9.87 6.37
N ASP A 123 0.78 10.09 7.30
CA ASP A 123 -0.45 10.87 7.09
C ASP A 123 -0.18 12.33 6.68
N GLU A 124 0.98 12.88 7.04
CA GLU A 124 1.38 14.25 6.67
C GLU A 124 2.04 14.32 5.28
N GLY A 125 2.33 13.17 4.67
CA GLY A 125 2.90 13.04 3.34
C GLY A 125 4.18 12.20 3.29
N VAL A 126 5.02 12.52 2.32
CA VAL A 126 6.24 11.76 2.00
C VAL A 126 7.44 12.68 1.98
N THR A 127 8.55 12.22 2.53
CA THR A 127 9.86 12.82 2.31
C THR A 127 10.86 11.72 2.03
N ILE A 128 11.43 11.71 0.84
CA ILE A 128 12.41 10.73 0.40
C ILE A 128 13.61 11.49 -0.10
N ASP A 129 14.76 11.22 0.51
CA ASP A 129 16.07 11.72 0.10
C ASP A 129 16.98 10.51 -0.06
N VAL A 130 17.22 10.13 -1.31
CA VAL A 130 18.07 9.00 -1.67
C VAL A 130 19.34 9.55 -2.30
N ALA A 131 20.45 9.32 -1.62
CA ALA A 131 21.77 9.67 -2.13
C ALA A 131 22.04 8.92 -3.45
N GLY A 132 22.54 9.66 -4.43
CA GLY A 132 22.89 9.16 -5.75
C GLY A 132 23.50 10.28 -6.59
N ASP A 133 23.97 9.94 -7.78
CA ASP A 133 24.40 10.91 -8.79
C ASP A 133 23.68 10.62 -10.11
N PRO A 134 22.64 11.40 -10.49
CA PRO A 134 22.08 12.52 -9.72
C PRO A 134 21.29 12.02 -8.49
N PRO A 135 21.14 12.86 -7.44
CA PRO A 135 20.33 12.53 -6.28
C PRO A 135 18.84 12.44 -6.65
N SER A 136 18.09 11.64 -5.89
CA SER A 136 16.64 11.49 -6.06
C SER A 136 15.91 11.94 -4.82
N TYR A 137 14.87 12.75 -5.03
CA TYR A 137 14.14 13.42 -3.97
C TYR A 137 12.64 13.37 -4.24
N ALA A 138 11.84 13.14 -3.20
CA ALA A 138 10.40 13.38 -3.25
C ALA A 138 9.96 14.05 -1.96
N LEU A 139 9.29 15.20 -2.08
CA LEU A 139 8.59 15.84 -0.98
C LEU A 139 7.14 16.00 -1.38
N PHE A 140 6.25 15.48 -0.56
CA PHE A 140 4.82 15.61 -0.74
C PHE A 140 4.20 15.99 0.59
N ARG A 141 3.34 17.01 0.58
CA ARG A 141 2.58 17.44 1.75
C ARG A 141 1.12 17.05 1.54
N ALA A 142 0.65 16.17 2.40
CA ALA A 142 -0.71 15.68 2.34
C ALA A 142 -1.72 16.72 2.83
N ARG A 143 -2.89 16.69 2.20
CA ARG A 143 -4.09 17.45 2.56
C ARG A 143 -5.24 16.47 2.64
N SER A 144 -5.95 16.49 3.77
CA SER A 144 -7.13 15.66 3.96
C SER A 144 -8.16 15.91 2.85
N THR A 145 -8.72 14.83 2.32
CA THR A 145 -9.84 14.86 1.36
C THR A 145 -11.19 14.73 2.04
N GLY A 146 -11.22 14.46 3.35
CA GLY A 146 -12.43 14.06 4.08
C GLY A 146 -12.79 12.58 3.91
N ALA A 147 -12.10 11.84 3.02
CA ALA A 147 -12.37 10.43 2.77
C ALA A 147 -12.10 9.59 4.02
N ALA A 148 -13.09 8.77 4.41
CA ALA A 148 -12.92 7.84 5.52
C ALA A 148 -11.87 6.77 5.18
N PRO A 149 -10.96 6.41 6.11
CA PRO A 149 -10.09 5.24 5.93
C PRO A 149 -10.90 3.95 5.81
N ILE A 150 -10.36 2.98 5.09
CA ILE A 150 -10.77 1.57 5.23
C ILE A 150 -9.74 0.86 6.09
N ALA A 151 -10.22 0.07 7.04
CA ALA A 151 -9.37 -0.71 7.91
C ALA A 151 -9.85 -2.14 8.05
N ALA A 152 -8.93 -3.04 8.41
CA ALA A 152 -9.26 -4.41 8.74
C ALA A 152 -8.40 -4.89 9.90
N VAL A 153 -8.98 -5.79 10.69
CA VAL A 153 -8.26 -6.63 11.65
C VAL A 153 -8.68 -8.05 11.35
N VAL A 154 -7.73 -8.92 11.02
CA VAL A 154 -8.03 -10.29 10.58
C VAL A 154 -7.19 -11.31 11.34
N PRO A 155 -7.71 -12.53 11.58
CA PRO A 155 -6.90 -13.62 12.10
C PRO A 155 -5.89 -14.06 11.02
N ILE A 156 -4.69 -14.47 11.45
CA ILE A 156 -3.69 -15.04 10.54
C ILE A 156 -3.43 -16.49 10.93
N GLU A 157 -3.78 -17.41 10.03
CA GLU A 157 -3.44 -18.81 10.19
C GLU A 157 -1.92 -19.00 10.21
N GLY A 158 -1.40 -19.80 11.16
CA GLY A 158 0.04 -19.91 11.40
C GLY A 158 0.70 -18.65 12.01
N GLY A 159 -0.05 -17.58 12.18
CA GLY A 159 0.33 -16.33 12.85
C GLY A 159 -0.52 -16.08 14.10
N PHE A 160 -0.96 -14.83 14.28
CA PHE A 160 -1.90 -14.43 15.32
C PHE A 160 -2.97 -13.49 14.77
N ALA A 161 -2.60 -12.28 14.36
CA ALA A 161 -3.52 -11.30 13.80
C ALA A 161 -2.78 -10.27 12.94
N ASN A 162 -3.49 -9.66 12.00
CA ASN A 162 -2.99 -8.54 11.19
C ASN A 162 -3.98 -7.38 11.26
N ALA A 163 -3.47 -6.17 11.47
CA ALA A 163 -4.22 -4.93 11.41
C ALA A 163 -3.69 -4.08 10.26
N THR A 164 -4.58 -3.53 9.46
CA THR A 164 -4.24 -2.73 8.28
C THR A 164 -5.20 -1.58 8.09
N GLU A 165 -4.71 -0.50 7.52
CA GLU A 165 -5.49 0.71 7.25
C GLU A 165 -4.98 1.40 6.00
N LYS A 166 -5.91 1.73 5.09
CA LYS A 166 -5.63 2.51 3.89
C LYS A 166 -6.29 3.88 3.98
N ARG A 167 -5.52 4.91 3.66
CA ARG A 167 -5.94 6.32 3.68
C ARG A 167 -5.68 6.98 2.35
N LEU A 168 -6.51 7.97 2.04
CA LEU A 168 -6.39 8.81 0.86
C LEU A 168 -6.30 10.27 1.23
N PHE A 169 -5.42 10.96 0.53
CA PHE A 169 -5.14 12.37 0.65
C PHE A 169 -5.02 12.98 -0.74
N GLY A 170 -5.20 14.29 -0.82
CA GLY A 170 -4.69 15.08 -1.92
C GLY A 170 -3.44 15.81 -1.46
N GLY A 171 -2.87 16.66 -2.29
CA GLY A 171 -1.78 17.52 -1.86
C GLY A 171 -0.87 17.93 -3.00
N GLY A 172 0.29 18.43 -2.62
CA GLY A 172 1.27 18.94 -3.56
C GLY A 172 2.67 18.86 -3.01
N GLY A 173 3.64 19.16 -3.87
CA GLY A 173 5.05 19.02 -3.59
C GLY A 173 5.88 18.89 -4.85
N GLU A 174 6.99 18.18 -4.76
CA GLU A 174 7.89 17.98 -5.89
C GLU A 174 8.60 16.63 -5.84
N VAL A 175 8.90 16.12 -7.03
CA VAL A 175 9.69 14.90 -7.23
C VAL A 175 10.84 15.24 -8.17
N VAL A 176 12.06 14.92 -7.77
CA VAL A 176 13.26 15.01 -8.59
C VAL A 176 13.84 13.61 -8.75
N ALA A 177 13.94 13.14 -9.99
CA ALA A 177 14.36 11.78 -10.31
C ALA A 177 15.12 11.76 -11.64
N ALA A 178 16.31 11.16 -11.67
CA ALA A 178 17.16 11.07 -12.86
C ALA A 178 17.36 12.44 -13.58
N GLY A 179 17.51 13.52 -12.82
CA GLY A 179 17.67 14.88 -13.36
C GLY A 179 16.38 15.55 -13.87
N LYS A 180 15.23 14.86 -13.85
CA LYS A 180 13.92 15.45 -14.14
C LYS A 180 13.27 15.97 -12.86
N ARG A 181 12.50 17.05 -12.96
CA ARG A 181 11.70 17.63 -11.87
C ARG A 181 10.22 17.62 -12.26
N PHE A 182 9.39 17.12 -11.36
CA PHE A 182 7.93 17.12 -11.44
C PHE A 182 7.39 17.97 -10.29
N VAL A 183 6.56 18.96 -10.61
CA VAL A 183 5.85 19.78 -9.61
C VAL A 183 4.43 19.24 -9.49
N LEU A 184 3.97 19.05 -8.25
CA LEU A 184 2.69 18.46 -7.92
C LEU A 184 1.80 19.52 -7.26
N ASP A 185 0.67 19.86 -7.87
CA ASP A 185 -0.24 20.89 -7.34
C ASP A 185 -1.55 20.32 -6.75
N ASP A 186 -2.06 19.22 -7.33
CA ASP A 186 -3.27 18.49 -6.86
C ASP A 186 -3.12 16.98 -7.11
N ALA A 187 -1.99 16.42 -6.69
CA ALA A 187 -1.75 14.98 -6.84
C ALA A 187 -2.49 14.18 -5.77
N SER A 188 -2.85 12.95 -6.12
CA SER A 188 -3.42 11.99 -5.18
C SER A 188 -2.30 11.34 -4.36
N TYR A 189 -2.58 11.04 -3.10
CA TYR A 189 -1.66 10.33 -2.22
C TYR A 189 -2.42 9.28 -1.44
N ALA A 190 -1.91 8.05 -1.43
CA ALA A 190 -2.43 6.98 -0.61
C ALA A 190 -1.37 6.43 0.33
N VAL A 191 -1.82 5.99 1.51
CA VAL A 191 -0.99 5.34 2.50
C VAL A 191 -1.62 4.03 2.93
N ASP A 192 -0.83 2.97 2.97
CA ASP A 192 -1.16 1.70 3.62
C ASP A 192 -0.27 1.55 4.84
N HIS A 193 -0.89 1.44 6.01
CA HIS A 193 -0.22 1.03 7.23
C HIS A 193 -0.66 -0.37 7.61
N THR A 194 0.31 -1.24 7.87
CA THR A 194 0.03 -2.58 8.36
C THR A 194 0.92 -2.96 9.52
N HIS A 195 0.33 -3.58 10.53
CA HIS A 195 1.01 -4.17 11.67
C HIS A 195 0.40 -5.52 12.00
N GLY A 196 1.22 -6.56 12.04
CA GLY A 196 0.72 -7.89 12.32
C GLY A 196 1.76 -8.86 12.83
N TYR A 197 1.24 -9.99 13.27
CA TYR A 197 1.99 -11.19 13.64
C TYR A 197 1.60 -12.27 12.63
N LEU A 198 2.39 -12.38 11.57
CA LEU A 198 2.02 -13.09 10.36
C LEU A 198 2.38 -14.58 10.43
N SER A 199 1.92 -15.35 9.44
CA SER A 199 2.47 -16.67 9.16
C SER A 199 3.93 -16.57 8.71
N ARG A 200 4.67 -17.68 8.77
CA ARG A 200 6.01 -17.76 8.17
C ARG A 200 5.96 -17.70 6.66
N HIS A 201 4.91 -18.23 6.05
CA HIS A 201 4.66 -18.11 4.60
C HIS A 201 3.43 -17.25 4.37
N THR A 202 3.57 -16.20 3.57
CA THR A 202 2.49 -15.29 3.18
C THR A 202 2.55 -15.07 1.68
N SER A 203 1.40 -15.12 1.01
CA SER A 203 1.26 -14.81 -0.41
C SER A 203 -0.01 -13.99 -0.63
N TRP A 204 0.09 -12.96 -1.47
CA TRP A 204 -1.05 -12.15 -1.88
C TRP A 204 -0.85 -11.49 -3.23
N ARG A 205 -1.96 -11.06 -3.81
CA ARG A 205 -1.98 -10.07 -4.88
C ARG A 205 -2.64 -8.81 -4.38
N TRP A 206 -2.16 -7.68 -4.85
CA TRP A 206 -2.65 -6.37 -4.44
C TRP A 206 -2.76 -5.43 -5.64
N ALA A 207 -3.74 -4.54 -5.61
CA ALA A 207 -3.85 -3.42 -6.52
C ALA A 207 -4.26 -2.16 -5.77
N LEU A 208 -3.57 -1.08 -6.10
CA LEU A 208 -3.88 0.28 -5.68
C LEU A 208 -3.88 1.17 -6.92
N GLY A 209 -5.01 1.81 -7.18
CA GLY A 209 -5.15 2.80 -8.25
C GLY A 209 -5.79 4.06 -7.70
N MET A 210 -5.40 5.23 -8.21
CA MET A 210 -5.99 6.51 -7.82
C MET A 210 -5.90 7.53 -8.96
N GLY A 211 -6.97 8.29 -9.17
CA GLY A 211 -7.06 9.29 -10.24
C GLY A 211 -8.46 9.87 -10.37
N ARG A 212 -8.88 10.11 -11.61
CA ARG A 212 -10.21 10.65 -11.91
C ARG A 212 -10.97 9.74 -12.87
N ALA A 213 -12.25 9.57 -12.60
CA ALA A 213 -13.19 8.97 -13.53
C ALA A 213 -13.41 9.86 -14.75
N SER A 214 -13.95 9.30 -15.83
CA SER A 214 -14.35 10.07 -17.01
C SER A 214 -15.42 11.12 -16.71
N SER A 215 -16.20 10.93 -15.65
CA SER A 215 -17.16 11.90 -15.09
C SER A 215 -16.48 13.07 -14.34
N GLY A 216 -15.19 12.99 -14.05
CA GLY A 216 -14.42 13.97 -13.28
C GLY A 216 -14.32 13.68 -11.77
N GLU A 217 -15.15 12.76 -11.26
CA GLU A 217 -15.13 12.28 -9.88
C GLU A 217 -13.74 11.72 -9.52
N ARG A 218 -13.24 12.00 -8.30
CA ARG A 218 -12.03 11.33 -7.83
C ARG A 218 -12.34 9.87 -7.59
N VAL A 219 -11.47 8.97 -8.04
CA VAL A 219 -11.62 7.54 -7.80
C VAL A 219 -10.30 6.98 -7.29
N ALA A 220 -10.38 6.15 -6.27
CA ALA A 220 -9.27 5.32 -5.83
C ALA A 220 -9.79 3.99 -5.33
N PHE A 221 -8.97 2.94 -5.41
CA PHE A 221 -9.37 1.62 -4.93
C PHE A 221 -8.19 0.87 -4.34
N ASN A 222 -8.52 -0.04 -3.43
CA ASN A 222 -7.64 -1.02 -2.84
C ASN A 222 -8.27 -2.40 -3.04
N LEU A 223 -7.59 -3.30 -3.74
CA LEU A 223 -8.07 -4.67 -4.01
C LEU A 223 -7.00 -5.68 -3.65
N VAL A 224 -7.40 -6.78 -3.04
CA VAL A 224 -6.50 -7.81 -2.51
C VAL A 224 -7.08 -9.18 -2.82
N GLU A 225 -6.20 -10.13 -3.12
CA GLU A 225 -6.50 -11.55 -3.20
C GLU A 225 -5.53 -12.33 -2.31
N GLY A 226 -6.07 -13.09 -1.35
CA GLY A 226 -5.31 -13.78 -0.32
C GLY A 226 -4.88 -12.87 0.84
N PHE A 227 -4.15 -13.43 1.81
CA PHE A 227 -3.68 -12.74 3.01
C PHE A 227 -4.80 -12.11 3.86
N VAL A 228 -5.09 -10.81 3.71
CA VAL A 228 -6.23 -10.13 4.39
C VAL A 228 -7.53 -10.27 3.58
N GLY A 229 -7.41 -10.36 2.26
CA GLY A 229 -8.53 -10.58 1.33
C GLY A 229 -9.60 -9.49 1.38
N GLU A 230 -10.86 -9.92 1.34
CA GLU A 230 -12.05 -9.07 1.25
C GLU A 230 -12.12 -7.96 2.32
N ALA A 231 -11.57 -8.20 3.51
CA ALA A 231 -11.73 -7.31 4.65
C ALA A 231 -11.13 -5.91 4.41
N GLU A 232 -10.14 -5.77 3.54
CA GLU A 232 -9.54 -4.48 3.20
C GLU A 232 -9.87 -3.99 1.78
N CYS A 233 -10.69 -4.72 1.04
CA CYS A 233 -11.08 -4.34 -0.32
C CYS A 233 -12.10 -3.20 -0.30
N GLY A 234 -11.82 -2.11 -1.02
CA GLY A 234 -12.67 -0.94 -1.05
C GLY A 234 -12.40 0.02 -2.21
N VAL A 235 -13.37 0.87 -2.50
CA VAL A 235 -13.26 1.97 -3.46
C VAL A 235 -13.72 3.26 -2.81
N TRP A 236 -13.01 4.34 -3.10
CA TRP A 236 -13.43 5.69 -2.80
C TRP A 236 -13.86 6.37 -4.09
N ILE A 237 -15.05 6.97 -4.05
CA ILE A 237 -15.52 7.86 -5.11
C ILE A 237 -15.82 9.20 -4.45
N ASP A 238 -14.99 10.20 -4.77
CA ASP A 238 -14.81 11.44 -4.03
C ASP A 238 -14.41 11.21 -2.56
N ASP A 239 -15.28 11.50 -1.61
CA ASP A 239 -15.08 11.32 -0.16
C ASP A 239 -15.83 10.09 0.39
N GLU A 240 -16.61 9.42 -0.44
CA GLU A 240 -17.40 8.25 -0.04
C GLU A 240 -16.62 6.95 -0.25
N LEU A 241 -16.40 6.23 0.85
CA LEU A 241 -15.84 4.88 0.85
C LEU A 241 -16.94 3.82 0.70
N PHE A 242 -16.70 2.81 -0.14
CA PHE A 242 -17.54 1.62 -0.32
C PHE A 242 -16.73 0.33 -0.15
N GLY A 243 -17.27 -0.62 0.62
CA GLY A 243 -16.67 -1.94 0.78
C GLY A 243 -16.90 -2.83 -0.46
N LEU A 244 -15.83 -3.43 -0.96
CA LEU A 244 -15.85 -4.33 -2.10
C LEU A 244 -15.64 -5.79 -1.68
N GLY A 245 -16.00 -6.70 -2.57
CA GLY A 245 -15.61 -8.10 -2.48
C GLY A 245 -14.13 -8.29 -2.78
N GLU A 246 -13.57 -9.44 -2.38
CA GLU A 246 -12.18 -9.79 -2.66
C GLU A 246 -11.85 -9.67 -4.15
N GLY A 247 -10.64 -9.21 -4.46
CA GLY A 247 -10.12 -9.17 -5.82
C GLY A 247 -9.90 -10.58 -6.39
N ILE A 248 -9.91 -10.66 -7.72
CA ILE A 248 -9.54 -11.85 -8.50
C ILE A 248 -8.55 -11.35 -9.54
N PHE A 249 -7.29 -11.79 -9.46
CA PHE A 249 -6.21 -11.31 -10.31
C PHE A 249 -5.83 -12.37 -11.35
N GLU A 250 -6.01 -12.06 -12.63
CA GLU A 250 -5.62 -12.92 -13.74
C GLU A 250 -4.46 -12.27 -14.49
N TYR A 251 -3.32 -12.94 -14.49
CA TYR A 251 -2.08 -12.49 -15.14
C TYR A 251 -1.18 -13.69 -15.45
N ASP A 252 -0.21 -13.48 -16.33
CA ASP A 252 0.87 -14.43 -16.58
C ASP A 252 2.00 -14.16 -15.58
N ALA A 253 2.19 -15.06 -14.62
CA ALA A 253 3.21 -14.91 -13.58
C ALA A 253 4.64 -14.93 -14.15
N GLU A 254 4.85 -15.56 -15.31
CA GLU A 254 6.15 -15.57 -16.01
C GLU A 254 6.39 -14.28 -16.79
N LYS A 255 5.32 -13.54 -17.12
CA LYS A 255 5.35 -12.27 -17.86
C LYS A 255 4.53 -11.20 -17.17
N PRO A 256 4.91 -10.77 -15.95
CA PRO A 256 4.15 -9.82 -15.15
C PRO A 256 4.05 -8.40 -15.77
N GLU A 257 4.84 -8.10 -16.80
CA GLU A 257 4.71 -6.92 -17.65
C GLU A 257 3.54 -7.00 -18.64
N SER A 258 2.96 -8.18 -18.84
CA SER A 258 1.73 -8.37 -19.62
C SER A 258 0.54 -7.78 -18.88
N ALA A 259 -0.54 -7.49 -19.62
CA ALA A 259 -1.74 -6.92 -19.03
C ALA A 259 -2.37 -7.86 -17.99
N TRP A 260 -2.84 -7.28 -16.88
CA TRP A 260 -3.57 -8.00 -15.83
C TRP A 260 -5.06 -7.73 -16.00
N ARG A 261 -5.90 -8.71 -15.66
CA ARG A 261 -7.35 -8.50 -15.47
C ARG A 261 -7.67 -8.64 -14.00
N ILE A 262 -8.45 -7.70 -13.48
CA ILE A 262 -8.82 -7.65 -12.08
C ILE A 262 -10.32 -7.50 -11.99
N ARG A 263 -10.95 -8.45 -11.31
CA ARG A 263 -12.38 -8.42 -10.99
C ARG A 263 -12.59 -8.50 -9.49
N SER A 264 -13.81 -8.30 -9.02
CA SER A 264 -14.17 -8.58 -7.62
C SER A 264 -15.16 -9.74 -7.54
N LYS A 265 -15.10 -10.52 -6.45
CA LYS A 265 -16.05 -11.61 -6.18
C LYS A 265 -17.51 -11.13 -6.13
N CYS A 266 -17.74 -9.87 -5.77
CA CYS A 266 -19.07 -9.27 -5.75
C CYS A 266 -19.54 -8.71 -7.10
N GLY A 267 -18.74 -8.85 -8.17
CA GLY A 267 -19.09 -8.41 -9.53
C GLY A 267 -19.04 -6.90 -9.78
N ALA A 268 -18.62 -6.11 -8.80
CA ALA A 268 -18.63 -4.64 -8.88
C ALA A 268 -17.42 -4.06 -9.63
N VAL A 269 -16.39 -4.87 -9.89
CA VAL A 269 -15.11 -4.41 -10.46
C VAL A 269 -14.82 -5.22 -11.71
N ASP A 270 -14.50 -4.54 -12.81
CA ASP A 270 -13.94 -5.12 -14.03
C ASP A 270 -12.90 -4.16 -14.61
N LEU A 271 -11.63 -4.48 -14.36
CA LEU A 271 -10.48 -3.64 -14.67
C LEU A 271 -9.45 -4.41 -15.50
N ARG A 272 -8.77 -3.66 -16.36
CA ARG A 272 -7.53 -4.06 -17.00
C ARG A 272 -6.41 -3.14 -16.51
N PHE A 273 -5.28 -3.75 -16.16
CA PHE A 273 -4.07 -3.03 -15.83
C PHE A 273 -3.04 -3.24 -16.93
N SER A 274 -2.43 -2.16 -17.39
CA SER A 274 -1.35 -2.17 -18.38
C SER A 274 -0.06 -1.70 -17.72
N PRO A 275 0.87 -2.62 -17.37
CA PRO A 275 2.17 -2.26 -16.83
C PRO A 275 2.95 -1.33 -17.77
N SER A 276 3.59 -0.32 -17.21
CA SER A 276 4.53 0.57 -17.90
C SER A 276 5.97 0.26 -17.51
N ALA A 277 6.20 -0.04 -16.23
CA ALA A 277 7.49 -0.48 -15.73
C ALA A 277 7.30 -1.51 -14.62
N LEU A 278 8.34 -2.29 -14.36
CA LEU A 278 8.32 -3.35 -13.37
C LEU A 278 9.39 -3.13 -12.33
N HIS A 279 8.98 -3.09 -11.06
CA HIS A 279 9.88 -3.32 -9.94
C HIS A 279 9.82 -4.80 -9.53
N ARG A 280 10.98 -5.44 -9.35
CA ARG A 280 11.10 -6.85 -8.95
C ARG A 280 12.21 -7.03 -7.93
N GLU A 281 11.93 -7.79 -6.88
CA GLU A 281 12.95 -8.27 -5.95
C GLU A 281 12.86 -9.79 -5.79
N GLU A 282 14.02 -10.44 -5.91
CA GLU A 282 14.21 -11.84 -5.51
C GLU A 282 15.24 -11.85 -4.38
N LYS A 283 14.86 -12.35 -3.22
CA LYS A 283 15.76 -12.50 -2.07
C LYS A 283 15.75 -13.97 -1.66
N ASP A 284 16.92 -14.59 -1.63
CA ASP A 284 17.15 -15.90 -1.02
C ASP A 284 18.24 -15.74 0.03
N LEU A 285 17.86 -15.16 1.16
CA LEU A 285 18.68 -15.13 2.35
C LEU A 285 18.38 -16.41 3.12
N VAL A 286 19.37 -17.08 3.70
CA VAL A 286 19.22 -18.39 4.36
C VAL A 286 17.97 -18.52 5.26
N VAL A 287 17.52 -17.41 5.87
CA VAL A 287 16.33 -17.33 6.73
C VAL A 287 15.10 -16.67 6.09
N ILE A 288 15.22 -15.98 4.95
CA ILE A 288 14.11 -15.31 4.23
C ILE A 288 14.20 -15.62 2.74
N ARG A 289 13.14 -16.19 2.18
CA ARG A 289 12.96 -16.27 0.74
C ARG A 289 11.78 -15.40 0.32
N SER A 290 11.97 -14.47 -0.60
CA SER A 290 10.89 -13.63 -1.12
C SER A 290 10.96 -13.48 -2.63
N HIS A 291 9.81 -13.61 -3.27
CA HIS A 291 9.55 -13.21 -4.63
C HIS A 291 8.56 -12.05 -4.61
N PHE A 292 9.00 -10.88 -5.08
CA PHE A 292 8.22 -9.67 -5.10
C PHE A 292 8.21 -9.07 -6.50
N VAL A 293 7.01 -8.83 -7.04
CA VAL A 293 6.79 -8.25 -8.36
C VAL A 293 5.74 -7.16 -8.19
N GLN A 294 6.09 -5.92 -8.47
CA GLN A 294 5.17 -4.79 -8.41
C GLN A 294 5.27 -3.96 -9.70
N PRO A 295 4.47 -4.27 -10.73
CA PRO A 295 4.41 -3.44 -11.92
C PRO A 295 3.63 -2.16 -11.63
N ALA A 296 4.14 -1.05 -12.14
CA ALA A 296 3.51 0.27 -12.09
C ALA A 296 3.03 0.66 -13.49
N GLY A 297 1.84 1.22 -13.58
CA GLY A 297 1.20 1.46 -14.87
C GLY A 297 -0.17 2.08 -14.72
N ASP A 298 -1.04 1.76 -15.68
CA ASP A 298 -2.34 2.40 -15.81
C ASP A 298 -3.49 1.39 -15.74
N PHE A 299 -4.54 1.76 -15.02
CA PHE A 299 -5.81 1.05 -14.98
C PHE A 299 -6.82 1.67 -15.95
N GLU A 300 -7.59 0.81 -16.59
CA GLU A 300 -8.78 1.14 -17.36
C GLU A 300 -9.90 0.16 -17.01
N GLY A 301 -11.15 0.62 -17.03
CA GLY A 301 -12.30 -0.25 -16.79
C GLY A 301 -13.42 0.44 -16.05
N THR A 302 -14.23 -0.36 -15.34
CA THR A 302 -15.45 0.09 -14.67
C THR A 302 -15.52 -0.43 -13.23
N ILE A 303 -16.03 0.42 -12.35
CA ILE A 303 -16.54 0.03 -11.03
C ILE A 303 -18.03 0.37 -10.98
N ASP A 304 -18.87 -0.64 -10.78
CA ASP A 304 -20.33 -0.55 -10.75
C ASP A 304 -20.87 -0.93 -9.37
N LEU A 305 -21.36 0.08 -8.65
CA LEU A 305 -21.94 -0.04 -7.30
C LEU A 305 -23.48 -0.12 -7.36
N GLY A 306 -24.07 -0.35 -8.53
CA GLY A 306 -25.50 -0.37 -8.79
C GLY A 306 -26.05 1.02 -9.10
N GLN A 307 -26.13 1.90 -8.10
CA GLN A 307 -26.63 3.27 -8.30
C GLN A 307 -25.56 4.25 -8.77
N ARG A 308 -24.28 3.93 -8.52
CA ARG A 308 -23.13 4.74 -8.89
C ARG A 308 -22.17 3.88 -9.71
N ARG A 309 -21.92 4.30 -10.94
CA ARG A 309 -21.01 3.62 -11.87
C ARG A 309 -19.97 4.61 -12.35
N VAL A 310 -18.70 4.25 -12.15
CA VAL A 310 -17.57 5.04 -12.65
C VAL A 310 -16.80 4.24 -13.67
N THR A 311 -16.43 4.93 -14.75
CA THR A 311 -15.55 4.40 -15.79
C THR A 311 -14.34 5.30 -15.87
N PHE A 312 -13.18 4.71 -16.11
CA PHE A 312 -11.93 5.43 -16.24
C PHE A 312 -10.99 4.73 -17.20
N SER A 313 -10.07 5.50 -17.75
CA SER A 313 -9.03 5.03 -18.65
C SER A 313 -7.76 5.81 -18.35
N GLY A 314 -6.69 5.12 -17.97
CA GLY A 314 -5.41 5.76 -17.71
C GLY A 314 -5.24 6.31 -16.30
N ILE A 315 -5.90 5.73 -15.28
CA ILE A 315 -5.60 6.11 -13.90
C ILE A 315 -4.35 5.38 -13.42
N PRO A 316 -3.39 6.08 -12.80
CA PRO A 316 -2.15 5.47 -12.36
C PRO A 316 -2.34 4.55 -11.17
N GLY A 317 -1.44 3.57 -11.06
CA GLY A 317 -1.30 2.76 -9.87
C GLY A 317 -0.35 1.58 -10.04
N VAL A 318 -0.47 0.62 -9.12
CA VAL A 318 0.33 -0.59 -9.08
C VAL A 318 -0.53 -1.83 -8.98
N THR A 319 -0.04 -2.92 -9.54
CA THR A 319 -0.39 -4.26 -9.10
C THR A 319 0.80 -4.87 -8.38
N GLU A 320 0.56 -5.92 -7.61
CA GLU A 320 1.60 -6.61 -6.87
C GLU A 320 1.31 -8.10 -6.81
N HIS A 321 2.35 -8.91 -6.90
CA HIS A 321 2.38 -10.28 -6.46
C HIS A 321 3.53 -10.45 -5.48
N GLN A 322 3.20 -10.80 -4.24
CA GLN A 322 4.17 -11.07 -3.20
C GLN A 322 4.01 -12.51 -2.72
N ASP A 323 5.12 -13.24 -2.69
CA ASP A 323 5.24 -14.55 -2.05
C ASP A 323 6.50 -14.53 -1.17
N VAL A 324 6.30 -14.72 0.13
CA VAL A 324 7.39 -14.58 1.11
C VAL A 324 7.34 -15.70 2.13
N LEU A 325 8.45 -16.40 2.24
CA LEU A 325 8.85 -17.16 3.41
C LEU A 325 9.75 -16.27 4.28
N TRP A 326 9.18 -15.72 5.35
CA TRP A 326 9.90 -14.92 6.35
C TRP A 326 10.91 -15.75 7.11
#